data_AF-A0A954RXN1-F1
#
_entry.id   AF-A0A954RXN1-F1
#
_cell.length_a   1.000
_cell.length_b   1.000
_cell.length_c   1.000
_cell.angle_alpha   90.00
_cell.angle_beta   90.00
_cell.angle_gamma   90.00
#
_symmetry.space_group_name_H-M   'P 1'
#
loop_
_entity.id
_entity.type
_entity.pdbx_description
1 polymer ?
#
loop_
_entity_poly.entity_id
_entity_poly.type
_entity_poly.pdbx_seq_one_letter_code
_entity_poly.pdbx_strand_id
1 'polypeptide(L)'
;FLGIKDFVEATSERHPLALEDALHQIVLDALKTNDCVILDDFHVATAAMNECHFYPRSGYLESPLTVLATYAVEAGKKLIIGTNSRLPAPLRERSFGFSIRSFTPDDYRHLCQGFLSDESLPLDFAKVHRFAPKLNGHQLKLASVWCQQQKSLNTNDFIEYLRSQQLTSNVALGEVAEVDLKELQGVDDVLKSLEANIVVPLENDELANELNLKPKRGVLLVGPPGTGKTTVGRALAHRLRGKFFLVDGTFISGTREFYNMVHQVFQAAKDNAPSVIFIDDSDVIFESGQEHGLYRYLLTMLDGLESESAGRVCVMMTAMDVGNLPPALVRSGRIELWLEMRLPDESARSAILQQHIETAPAPLNGAEISQIVQATDGFTGADLKRTLEDGKALYAFDRVAGVEIKPATEYYVAAAETVGANKDKYMEAEARANASRPTRPVWFNPYSHYDFGDAEE
;
A
#
# COMPACT_ATOMS: atom_id res chain seq x y z
N PHE A 1 -32.42 9.28 -17.88
CA PHE A 1 -31.26 8.90 -17.07
C PHE A 1 -30.74 10.17 -16.44
N LEU A 2 -30.53 10.19 -15.13
CA LEU A 2 -30.01 11.32 -14.37
C LEU A 2 -28.71 10.84 -13.71
N GLY A 3 -27.63 11.57 -13.88
CA GLY A 3 -26.34 11.29 -13.26
C GLY A 3 -25.77 12.52 -12.56
N ILE A 4 -24.50 12.41 -12.16
CA ILE A 4 -23.82 13.50 -11.43
C ILE A 4 -23.74 14.80 -12.21
N LYS A 5 -23.64 14.72 -13.55
CA LYS A 5 -23.62 15.90 -14.42
C LYS A 5 -24.90 16.73 -14.28
N ASP A 6 -26.06 16.08 -14.36
CA ASP A 6 -27.36 16.75 -14.25
C ASP A 6 -27.54 17.39 -12.86
N PHE A 7 -27.03 16.73 -11.83
CA PHE A 7 -27.03 17.26 -10.47
C PHE A 7 -26.15 18.50 -10.34
N VAL A 8 -24.91 18.46 -10.86
CA VAL A 8 -24.00 19.62 -10.84
C VAL A 8 -24.61 20.79 -11.61
N GLU A 9 -25.13 20.56 -12.81
CA GLU A 9 -25.80 21.60 -13.60
C GLU A 9 -26.98 22.22 -12.84
N ALA A 10 -27.82 21.40 -12.21
CA ALA A 10 -28.96 21.88 -11.45
C ALA A 10 -28.59 22.66 -10.18
N THR A 11 -27.40 22.43 -9.63
CA THR A 11 -26.88 23.18 -8.47
C THR A 11 -26.14 24.46 -8.87
N SER A 12 -25.65 24.58 -10.11
CA SER A 12 -24.78 25.68 -10.54
C SER A 12 -25.40 27.08 -10.42
N GLU A 13 -26.72 27.18 -10.59
CA GLU A 13 -27.47 28.45 -10.48
C GLU A 13 -28.20 28.60 -9.14
N ARG A 14 -28.00 27.68 -8.20
CA ARG A 14 -28.72 27.64 -6.92
C ARG A 14 -27.81 28.03 -5.76
N HIS A 15 -28.46 28.37 -4.64
CA HIS A 15 -27.75 28.58 -3.40
C HIS A 15 -27.03 27.28 -2.97
N PRO A 16 -25.78 27.35 -2.46
CA PRO A 16 -25.02 26.15 -2.05
C PRO A 16 -25.69 25.27 -0.99
N LEU A 17 -26.70 25.79 -0.28
CA LEU A 17 -27.49 25.06 0.72
C LEU A 17 -28.82 24.51 0.19
N ALA A 18 -29.04 24.58 -1.12
CA ALA A 18 -30.24 24.10 -1.80
C ALA A 18 -29.97 22.81 -2.59
N LEU A 19 -28.98 22.01 -2.16
CA LEU A 19 -28.59 20.79 -2.86
C LEU A 19 -29.73 19.76 -2.89
N GLU A 20 -30.45 19.60 -1.78
CA GLU A 20 -31.59 18.69 -1.68
C GLU A 20 -32.76 19.19 -2.53
N ASP A 21 -32.96 20.50 -2.59
CA ASP A 21 -34.00 21.12 -3.42
C ASP A 21 -33.66 20.96 -4.92
N ALA A 22 -32.37 21.01 -5.28
CA ALA A 22 -31.88 20.73 -6.63
C ALA A 22 -32.17 19.28 -7.02
N LEU A 23 -31.77 18.33 -6.18
CA LEU A 23 -32.02 16.91 -6.38
C LEU A 23 -33.53 16.61 -6.46
N HIS A 24 -34.32 17.18 -5.54
CA HIS A 24 -35.77 17.02 -5.54
C HIS A 24 -36.37 17.46 -6.87
N GLN A 25 -36.02 18.66 -7.32
CA GLN A 25 -36.59 19.24 -8.52
C GLN A 25 -36.25 18.43 -9.77
N ILE A 26 -34.97 18.07 -9.97
CA ILE A 26 -34.55 17.34 -11.17
C ILE A 26 -35.20 15.96 -11.27
N VAL A 27 -35.31 15.24 -10.14
CA VAL A 27 -35.93 13.92 -10.12
C VAL A 27 -37.44 14.03 -10.30
N LEU A 28 -38.09 15.00 -9.66
CA LEU A 28 -39.53 15.21 -9.78
C LEU A 28 -39.92 15.59 -11.22
N ASP A 29 -39.17 16.50 -11.84
CA ASP A 29 -39.46 16.93 -13.22
C ASP A 29 -39.20 15.81 -14.24
N ALA A 30 -38.20 14.97 -14.00
CA ALA A 30 -38.00 13.75 -14.76
C ALA A 30 -39.15 12.75 -14.59
N LEU A 31 -39.67 12.56 -13.37
CA LEU A 31 -40.80 11.66 -13.09
C LEU A 31 -42.14 12.15 -13.66
N LYS A 32 -42.33 13.48 -13.75
CA LYS A 32 -43.51 14.07 -14.41
C LYS A 32 -43.53 13.77 -15.91
N THR A 33 -42.37 13.75 -16.54
CA THR A 33 -42.23 13.65 -18.01
C THR A 33 -41.99 12.22 -18.50
N ASN A 34 -41.47 11.34 -17.64
CA ASN A 34 -41.08 9.98 -18.02
C ASN A 34 -41.77 8.93 -17.13
N ASP A 35 -42.05 7.75 -17.68
CA ASP A 35 -42.61 6.63 -16.91
C ASP A 35 -41.56 5.89 -16.07
N CYS A 36 -40.29 5.99 -16.47
CA CYS A 36 -39.16 5.41 -15.75
C CYS A 36 -37.99 6.40 -15.71
N VAL A 37 -37.50 6.67 -14.50
CA VAL A 37 -36.33 7.51 -14.24
C VAL A 37 -35.27 6.65 -13.58
N ILE A 38 -34.06 6.67 -14.16
CA ILE A 38 -32.86 6.07 -13.56
C ILE A 38 -32.03 7.22 -12.99
N LEU A 39 -31.76 7.17 -11.69
CA LEU A 39 -30.87 8.06 -10.97
C LEU A 39 -29.61 7.28 -10.61
N ASP A 40 -28.50 7.57 -11.30
CA ASP A 40 -27.22 6.89 -11.10
C ASP A 40 -26.31 7.68 -10.14
N ASP A 41 -25.31 7.00 -9.57
CA ASP A 41 -24.34 7.57 -8.62
C ASP A 41 -24.97 8.34 -7.44
N PHE A 42 -26.13 7.90 -6.97
CA PHE A 42 -26.87 8.59 -5.92
C PHE A 42 -26.07 8.79 -4.62
N HIS A 43 -25.14 7.86 -4.34
CA HIS A 43 -24.21 7.94 -3.22
C HIS A 43 -23.36 9.23 -3.19
N VAL A 44 -23.04 9.80 -4.35
CA VAL A 44 -22.25 11.05 -4.44
C VAL A 44 -23.05 12.23 -3.91
N ALA A 45 -24.33 12.31 -4.26
CA ALA A 45 -25.23 13.33 -3.74
C ALA A 45 -25.46 13.15 -2.23
N THR A 46 -25.63 11.90 -1.76
CA THR A 46 -25.80 11.63 -0.32
C THR A 46 -24.54 11.98 0.47
N ALA A 47 -23.35 11.72 -0.06
CA ALA A 47 -22.09 12.03 0.60
C ALA A 47 -21.92 13.55 0.80
N ALA A 48 -22.26 14.34 -0.22
CA ALA A 48 -22.20 15.81 -0.13
C ALA A 48 -23.14 16.39 0.94
N MET A 49 -24.33 15.80 1.12
CA MET A 49 -25.38 16.33 1.99
C MET A 49 -25.34 15.75 3.42
N ASN A 50 -25.03 14.46 3.57
CA ASN A 50 -25.11 13.75 4.86
C ASN A 50 -23.74 13.44 5.48
N GLU A 51 -22.69 13.26 4.67
CA GLU A 51 -21.36 12.86 5.15
C GLU A 51 -20.39 14.04 5.30
N CYS A 52 -20.83 15.24 4.93
CA CYS A 52 -20.11 16.48 5.23
C CYS A 52 -20.55 17.02 6.60
N HIS A 53 -19.70 16.86 7.63
CA HIS A 53 -19.99 17.27 9.01
C HIS A 53 -20.34 18.76 9.19
N PHE A 54 -20.02 19.61 8.21
CA PHE A 54 -20.32 21.04 8.24
C PHE A 54 -21.52 21.43 7.37
N TYR A 55 -22.22 20.48 6.74
CA TYR A 55 -23.42 20.78 5.97
C TYR A 55 -24.58 21.09 6.93
N PRO A 56 -25.14 22.32 6.92
CA PRO A 56 -26.05 22.79 7.96
C PRO A 56 -27.43 22.14 7.91
N ARG A 57 -27.76 21.41 6.83
CA ARG A 57 -29.03 20.70 6.64
C ARG A 57 -28.86 19.18 6.65
N SER A 58 -27.85 18.67 7.35
CA SER A 58 -27.65 17.22 7.50
C SER A 58 -28.94 16.53 7.97
N GLY A 59 -29.33 15.45 7.30
CA GLY A 59 -30.58 14.72 7.55
C GLY A 59 -31.84 15.29 6.88
N TYR A 60 -31.83 16.53 6.37
CA TYR A 60 -33.00 17.09 5.67
C TYR A 60 -33.35 16.31 4.40
N LEU A 61 -32.35 15.68 3.76
CA LEU A 61 -32.48 14.86 2.56
C LEU A 61 -33.57 13.79 2.66
N GLU A 62 -33.90 13.29 3.85
CA GLU A 62 -34.99 12.31 4.01
C GLU A 62 -36.36 12.87 3.58
N SER A 63 -36.61 14.16 3.79
CA SER A 63 -37.89 14.81 3.46
C SER A 63 -38.17 14.80 1.95
N PRO A 64 -37.31 15.36 1.07
CA PRO A 64 -37.54 15.35 -0.37
C PRO A 64 -37.55 13.93 -0.96
N LEU A 65 -36.77 13.00 -0.41
CA LEU A 65 -36.81 11.60 -0.86
C LEU A 65 -38.14 10.92 -0.53
N THR A 66 -38.72 11.22 0.64
CA THR A 66 -40.07 10.73 1.01
C THR A 66 -41.11 11.22 0.02
N VAL A 67 -41.04 12.50 -0.38
CA VAL A 67 -41.96 13.09 -1.36
C VAL A 67 -41.78 12.44 -2.74
N LEU A 68 -40.53 12.29 -3.21
CA LEU A 68 -40.24 11.66 -4.50
C LEU A 68 -40.72 10.19 -4.56
N ALA A 69 -40.46 9.42 -3.51
CA ALA A 69 -40.91 8.03 -3.43
C ALA A 69 -42.44 7.93 -3.42
N THR A 70 -43.11 8.80 -2.65
CA THR A 70 -44.58 8.85 -2.59
C THR A 70 -45.17 9.20 -3.95
N TYR A 71 -44.64 10.24 -4.60
CA TYR A 71 -45.06 10.64 -5.94
C TYR A 71 -44.88 9.52 -6.97
N ALA A 72 -43.72 8.84 -6.96
CA ALA A 72 -43.48 7.74 -7.89
C ALA A 72 -44.49 6.60 -7.72
N VAL A 73 -44.83 6.24 -6.48
CA VAL A 73 -45.83 5.22 -6.18
C VAL A 73 -47.24 5.66 -6.62
N GLU A 74 -47.67 6.86 -6.24
CA GLU A 74 -49.01 7.37 -6.55
C GLU A 74 -49.23 7.57 -8.05
N ALA A 75 -48.22 8.07 -8.76
CA ALA A 75 -48.26 8.29 -10.20
C ALA A 75 -47.98 7.02 -11.02
N GLY A 76 -47.74 5.87 -10.39
CA GLY A 76 -47.42 4.60 -11.07
C GLY A 76 -46.11 4.63 -11.86
N LYS A 77 -45.17 5.49 -11.46
CA LYS A 77 -43.87 5.72 -12.13
C LYS A 77 -42.79 4.83 -11.52
N LYS A 78 -41.76 4.51 -12.30
CA LYS A 78 -40.60 3.73 -11.85
C LYS A 78 -39.41 4.64 -11.57
N LEU A 79 -38.92 4.63 -10.34
CA LEU A 79 -37.65 5.26 -9.96
C LEU A 79 -36.62 4.17 -9.66
N ILE A 80 -35.58 4.09 -10.49
CA ILE A 80 -34.45 3.16 -10.34
C ILE A 80 -33.27 3.97 -9.80
N ILE A 81 -32.65 3.49 -8.73
CA ILE A 81 -31.55 4.21 -8.06
C ILE A 81 -30.30 3.35 -8.08
N GLY A 82 -29.26 3.82 -8.76
CA GLY A 82 -27.90 3.29 -8.71
C GLY A 82 -27.14 3.89 -7.54
N THR A 83 -26.63 3.04 -6.64
CA THR A 83 -25.85 3.48 -5.48
C THR A 83 -24.91 2.37 -5.01
N ASN A 84 -23.76 2.75 -4.45
CA ASN A 84 -22.84 1.85 -3.73
C ASN A 84 -22.94 2.02 -2.19
N SER A 85 -23.77 2.96 -1.72
CA SER A 85 -23.99 3.24 -0.31
C SER A 85 -25.37 2.76 0.16
N ARG A 86 -25.55 2.69 1.48
CA ARG A 86 -26.84 2.32 2.06
C ARG A 86 -27.88 3.39 1.72
N LEU A 87 -29.01 2.97 1.13
CA LEU A 87 -30.11 3.89 0.86
C LEU A 87 -30.68 4.50 2.16
N PRO A 88 -31.03 5.80 2.14
CA PRO A 88 -31.79 6.45 3.22
C PRO A 88 -33.10 5.72 3.53
N ALA A 89 -33.56 5.81 4.78
CA ALA A 89 -34.73 5.08 5.26
C ALA A 89 -35.99 5.25 4.38
N PRO A 90 -36.34 6.47 3.91
CA PRO A 90 -37.53 6.66 3.07
C PRO A 90 -37.55 5.86 1.78
N LEU A 91 -36.37 5.67 1.16
CA LEU A 91 -36.23 4.88 -0.07
C LEU A 91 -36.13 3.40 0.24
N ARG A 92 -35.33 3.03 1.26
CA ARG A 92 -35.09 1.64 1.62
C ARG A 92 -36.36 0.90 2.01
N GLU A 93 -37.27 1.54 2.73
CA GLU A 93 -38.53 0.93 3.18
C GLU A 93 -39.58 0.80 2.06
N ARG A 94 -39.35 1.46 0.92
CA ARG A 94 -40.31 1.56 -0.19
C ARG A 94 -39.77 1.06 -1.52
N SER A 95 -38.59 0.42 -1.53
CA SER A 95 -37.92 -0.05 -2.74
C SER A 95 -37.57 -1.53 -2.68
N PHE A 96 -37.43 -2.14 -3.87
CA PHE A 96 -36.82 -3.45 -4.02
C PHE A 96 -35.33 -3.25 -4.30
N GLY A 97 -34.47 -3.79 -3.44
CA GLY A 97 -33.03 -3.75 -3.60
C GLY A 97 -32.51 -4.94 -4.40
N PHE A 98 -31.73 -4.67 -5.44
CA PHE A 98 -30.94 -5.67 -6.16
C PHE A 98 -29.46 -5.29 -6.05
N SER A 99 -28.62 -6.25 -5.70
CA SER A 99 -27.17 -6.07 -5.69
C SER A 99 -26.57 -6.74 -6.92
N ILE A 100 -25.75 -6.00 -7.66
CA ILE A 100 -24.89 -6.57 -8.69
C ILE A 100 -23.81 -7.35 -7.96
N ARG A 101 -23.85 -8.68 -8.10
CA ARG A 101 -22.84 -9.56 -7.51
C ARG A 101 -21.49 -9.35 -8.19
N SER A 102 -20.41 -9.74 -7.51
CA SER A 102 -19.11 -9.85 -8.14
C SER A 102 -19.23 -10.71 -9.40
N PHE A 103 -18.63 -10.24 -10.47
CA PHE A 103 -18.61 -10.92 -11.75
C PHE A 103 -17.88 -12.27 -11.64
N THR A 104 -18.43 -13.25 -12.33
CA THR A 104 -17.88 -14.59 -12.52
C THR A 104 -16.97 -14.63 -13.76
N PRO A 105 -16.20 -15.71 -13.96
CA PRO A 105 -15.46 -15.91 -15.22
C PRO A 105 -16.37 -15.86 -16.46
N ASP A 106 -17.61 -16.32 -16.34
CA ASP A 106 -18.58 -16.26 -17.44
C ASP A 106 -19.07 -14.82 -17.70
N ASP A 107 -19.23 -14.01 -16.64
CA ASP A 107 -19.53 -12.59 -16.80
C ASP A 107 -18.37 -11.84 -17.46
N TYR A 108 -17.12 -12.17 -17.13
CA TYR A 108 -15.93 -11.61 -17.80
C TYR A 108 -15.94 -11.94 -19.27
N ARG A 109 -16.17 -13.22 -19.61
CA ARG A 109 -16.30 -13.66 -20.99
C ARG A 109 -17.38 -12.86 -21.71
N HIS A 110 -18.57 -12.78 -21.12
CA HIS A 110 -19.72 -12.14 -21.77
C HIS A 110 -19.53 -10.63 -21.94
N LEU A 111 -19.04 -9.93 -20.91
CA LEU A 111 -18.77 -8.51 -20.98
C LEU A 111 -17.67 -8.21 -22.00
N CYS A 112 -16.56 -8.96 -21.96
CA CYS A 112 -15.48 -8.77 -22.92
C CYS A 112 -15.95 -9.06 -24.35
N GLN A 113 -16.65 -10.18 -24.59
CA GLN A 113 -17.22 -10.51 -25.90
C GLN A 113 -18.18 -9.43 -26.41
N GLY A 114 -19.00 -8.86 -25.54
CA GLY A 114 -19.90 -7.75 -25.91
C GLY A 114 -19.17 -6.48 -26.37
N PHE A 115 -17.90 -6.31 -25.99
CA PHE A 115 -17.04 -5.20 -26.41
C PHE A 115 -15.99 -5.62 -27.45
N LEU A 116 -15.98 -6.86 -27.92
CA LEU A 116 -15.06 -7.38 -28.93
C LEU A 116 -15.81 -7.58 -30.25
N SER A 117 -15.27 -7.08 -31.35
CA SER A 117 -15.88 -7.20 -32.68
C SER A 117 -15.82 -8.62 -33.25
N ASP A 118 -14.96 -9.47 -32.69
CA ASP A 118 -14.66 -10.83 -33.14
C ASP A 118 -14.95 -11.81 -32.00
N GLU A 119 -15.87 -12.76 -32.25
CA GLU A 119 -16.33 -13.73 -31.25
C GLU A 119 -15.24 -14.74 -30.83
N SER A 120 -14.10 -14.76 -31.52
CA SER A 120 -13.13 -15.85 -31.48
C SER A 120 -11.82 -15.55 -30.76
N LEU A 121 -11.81 -14.66 -29.75
CA LEU A 121 -10.60 -14.48 -28.94
C LEU A 121 -10.35 -15.71 -28.04
N PRO A 122 -9.22 -16.43 -28.19
CA PRO A 122 -8.90 -17.63 -27.41
C PRO A 122 -8.37 -17.22 -26.02
N LEU A 123 -9.19 -16.50 -25.25
CA LEU A 123 -8.86 -16.06 -23.91
C LEU A 123 -9.47 -16.99 -22.86
N ASP A 124 -8.61 -17.47 -21.97
CA ASP A 124 -9.03 -18.20 -20.79
C ASP A 124 -9.46 -17.19 -19.70
N PHE A 125 -10.74 -16.84 -19.73
CA PHE A 125 -11.34 -15.94 -18.75
C PHE A 125 -11.38 -16.52 -17.33
N ALA A 126 -11.24 -17.85 -17.16
CA ALA A 126 -11.06 -18.43 -15.82
C ALA A 126 -9.68 -18.07 -15.27
N LYS A 127 -8.64 -18.12 -16.12
CA LYS A 127 -7.29 -17.67 -15.76
C LYS A 127 -7.23 -16.15 -15.52
N VAL A 128 -7.90 -15.35 -16.36
CA VAL A 128 -7.98 -13.89 -16.18
C VAL A 128 -8.72 -13.53 -14.88
N HIS A 129 -9.85 -14.18 -14.60
CA HIS A 129 -10.62 -13.96 -13.37
C HIS A 129 -9.83 -14.40 -12.13
N ARG A 130 -9.12 -15.53 -12.20
CA ARG A 130 -8.21 -15.94 -11.12
C ARG A 130 -7.11 -14.91 -10.86
N PHE A 131 -6.62 -14.25 -11.90
CA PHE A 131 -5.62 -13.20 -11.79
C PHE A 131 -6.19 -11.88 -11.24
N ALA A 132 -7.35 -11.44 -11.73
CA ALA A 132 -7.99 -10.20 -11.34
C ALA A 132 -9.50 -10.43 -11.16
N PRO A 133 -9.98 -10.88 -9.99
CA PRO A 133 -11.37 -11.35 -9.80
C PRO A 133 -12.39 -10.22 -9.62
N LYS A 134 -11.95 -8.97 -9.40
CA LYS A 134 -12.81 -7.81 -9.09
C LYS A 134 -12.78 -6.70 -10.15
N LEU A 135 -12.39 -7.01 -11.38
CA LEU A 135 -12.53 -6.06 -12.48
C LEU A 135 -13.99 -5.66 -12.66
N ASN A 136 -14.22 -4.35 -12.74
CA ASN A 136 -15.53 -3.78 -13.04
C ASN A 136 -15.75 -3.73 -14.56
N GLY A 137 -17.00 -3.44 -14.97
CA GLY A 137 -17.38 -3.47 -16.39
C GLY A 137 -16.61 -2.45 -17.24
N HIS A 138 -16.24 -1.32 -16.66
CA HIS A 138 -15.45 -0.29 -17.33
C HIS A 138 -14.02 -0.77 -17.60
N GLN A 139 -13.37 -1.41 -16.63
CA GLN A 139 -12.04 -1.99 -16.78
C GLN A 139 -12.04 -3.11 -17.82
N LEU A 140 -13.05 -3.99 -17.79
CA LEU A 140 -13.23 -5.04 -18.80
C LEU A 140 -13.45 -4.46 -20.19
N LYS A 141 -14.22 -3.38 -20.32
CA LYS A 141 -14.40 -2.65 -21.59
C LYS A 141 -13.07 -2.08 -22.10
N LEU A 142 -12.30 -1.39 -21.26
CA LEU A 142 -11.01 -0.82 -21.65
C LEU A 142 -10.03 -1.92 -22.09
N ALA A 143 -9.96 -3.02 -21.35
CA ALA A 143 -9.14 -4.17 -21.73
C ALA A 143 -9.58 -4.76 -23.06
N SER A 144 -10.88 -4.89 -23.30
CA SER A 144 -11.44 -5.39 -24.56
C SER A 144 -11.11 -4.48 -25.74
N VAL A 145 -11.25 -3.16 -25.58
CA VAL A 145 -10.90 -2.19 -26.63
C VAL A 145 -9.41 -2.22 -26.95
N TRP A 146 -8.54 -2.34 -25.95
CA TRP A 146 -7.10 -2.51 -26.17
C TRP A 146 -6.79 -3.79 -26.96
N CYS A 147 -7.50 -4.89 -26.67
CA CYS A 147 -7.30 -6.16 -27.39
C CYS A 147 -7.60 -6.07 -28.88
N GLN A 148 -8.60 -5.29 -29.28
CA GLN A 148 -8.95 -5.11 -30.69
C GLN A 148 -7.81 -4.48 -31.50
N GLN A 149 -6.90 -3.76 -30.85
CA GLN A 149 -5.77 -3.10 -31.51
C GLN A 149 -4.57 -4.04 -31.70
N GLN A 150 -4.61 -5.25 -31.11
CA GLN A 150 -3.53 -6.21 -31.17
C GLN A 150 -3.78 -7.28 -32.26
N LYS A 151 -2.75 -7.59 -33.06
CA LYS A 151 -2.85 -8.52 -34.21
C LYS A 151 -2.93 -10.00 -33.81
N SER A 152 -2.42 -10.36 -32.63
CA SER A 152 -2.51 -11.71 -32.06
C SER A 152 -2.55 -11.56 -30.56
N LEU A 153 -3.57 -12.11 -29.91
CA LEU A 153 -3.74 -11.97 -28.47
C LEU A 153 -3.78 -13.34 -27.81
N ASN A 154 -2.87 -13.57 -26.88
CA ASN A 154 -2.95 -14.71 -25.97
C ASN A 154 -3.39 -14.24 -24.57
N THR A 155 -3.79 -15.19 -23.72
CA THR A 155 -4.28 -14.88 -22.36
C THR A 155 -3.22 -14.18 -21.50
N ASN A 156 -1.93 -14.44 -21.71
CA ASN A 156 -0.87 -13.81 -20.94
C ASN A 156 -0.68 -12.34 -21.35
N ASP A 157 -0.82 -12.00 -22.63
CA ASP A 157 -0.73 -10.60 -23.09
C ASP A 157 -1.87 -9.76 -22.51
N PHE A 158 -3.07 -10.34 -22.39
CA PHE A 158 -4.23 -9.70 -21.73
C PHE A 158 -3.93 -9.42 -20.26
N ILE A 159 -3.37 -10.41 -19.56
CA ILE A 159 -2.95 -10.28 -18.16
C ILE A 159 -1.83 -9.23 -18.02
N GLU A 160 -0.90 -9.16 -18.97
CA GLU A 160 0.18 -8.16 -18.98
C GLU A 160 -0.37 -6.75 -19.16
N TYR A 161 -1.37 -6.57 -20.02
CA TYR A 161 -2.03 -5.28 -20.17
C TYR A 161 -2.76 -4.88 -18.89
N LEU A 162 -3.55 -5.76 -18.29
CA LEU A 162 -4.20 -5.51 -17.01
C LEU A 162 -3.18 -5.12 -15.92
N ARG A 163 -1.99 -5.72 -15.97
CA ARG A 163 -0.85 -5.38 -15.10
C ARG A 163 -0.29 -3.98 -15.38
N SER A 164 -0.12 -3.61 -16.66
CA SER A 164 0.40 -2.30 -17.09
C SER A 164 -0.51 -1.13 -16.74
N GLN A 165 -1.82 -1.38 -16.64
CA GLN A 165 -2.83 -0.37 -16.30
C GLN A 165 -3.01 -0.16 -14.78
N GLN A 166 -2.09 -0.66 -13.95
CA GLN A 166 -2.08 -0.48 -12.48
C GLN A 166 -3.39 -0.87 -11.78
N LEU A 167 -4.10 -1.89 -12.26
CA LEU A 167 -5.37 -2.31 -11.66
C LEU A 167 -5.21 -3.23 -10.43
N THR A 168 -3.98 -3.55 -10.02
CA THR A 168 -3.72 -4.56 -8.98
C THR A 168 -2.69 -4.14 -7.92
N SER A 169 -1.95 -3.04 -8.10
CA SER A 169 -0.93 -2.55 -7.14
C SER A 169 -0.69 -1.06 -7.33
N ASN A 170 -0.51 -0.32 -6.23
CA ASN A 170 -0.11 1.09 -6.26
C ASN A 170 1.41 1.30 -6.46
N VAL A 171 2.16 0.21 -6.67
CA VAL A 171 3.61 0.26 -6.94
C VAL A 171 3.82 0.19 -8.45
N ALA A 172 4.33 1.27 -9.05
CA ALA A 172 4.87 1.22 -10.39
C ALA A 172 6.14 0.37 -10.39
N LEU A 173 6.05 -0.89 -10.80
CA LEU A 173 7.20 -1.81 -10.85
C LEU A 173 8.37 -1.26 -11.69
N GLY A 174 8.11 -0.35 -12.65
CA GLY A 174 9.14 0.33 -13.44
C GLY A 174 9.91 1.45 -12.71
N GLU A 175 9.44 1.91 -11.55
CA GLU A 175 10.10 2.94 -10.73
C GLU A 175 10.94 2.33 -9.59
N VAL A 176 10.86 1.02 -9.39
CA VAL A 176 11.63 0.28 -8.38
C VAL A 176 12.70 -0.52 -9.10
N ALA A 177 13.98 -0.33 -8.72
CA ALA A 177 15.07 -1.13 -9.27
C ALA A 177 14.77 -2.63 -9.09
N GLU A 178 14.91 -3.43 -10.14
CA GLU A 178 14.80 -4.89 -10.05
C GLU A 178 15.89 -5.38 -9.09
N VAL A 179 15.49 -5.82 -7.89
CA VAL A 179 16.36 -6.49 -6.95
C VAL A 179 15.84 -7.91 -6.78
N ASP A 180 16.60 -8.89 -7.23
CA ASP A 180 16.30 -10.29 -6.96
C ASP A 180 16.61 -10.58 -5.48
N LEU A 181 15.76 -11.36 -4.81
CA LEU A 181 16.00 -11.79 -3.42
C LEU A 181 17.34 -12.53 -3.29
N LYS A 182 17.80 -13.17 -4.37
CA LYS A 182 19.09 -13.88 -4.42
C LYS A 182 20.31 -12.96 -4.39
N GLU A 183 20.12 -11.68 -4.69
CA GLU A 183 21.18 -10.66 -4.65
C GLU A 183 21.38 -10.08 -3.24
N LEU A 184 20.50 -10.42 -2.30
CA LEU A 184 20.57 -9.94 -0.92
C LEU A 184 21.39 -10.90 -0.05
N GLN A 185 22.67 -10.60 0.11
CA GLN A 185 23.59 -11.36 0.93
C GLN A 185 23.54 -10.91 2.41
N GLY A 186 23.72 -11.85 3.34
CA GLY A 186 23.79 -11.55 4.78
C GLY A 186 22.45 -11.45 5.51
N VAL A 187 21.34 -11.75 4.81
CA VAL A 187 19.97 -11.74 5.36
C VAL A 187 19.24 -13.04 5.07
N ASP A 188 19.98 -14.14 4.84
CA ASP A 188 19.45 -15.43 4.39
C ASP A 188 18.41 -16.04 5.34
N ASP A 189 18.58 -15.84 6.65
CA ASP A 189 17.65 -16.26 7.70
C ASP A 189 16.33 -15.50 7.65
N VAL A 190 16.40 -14.19 7.43
CA VAL A 190 15.24 -13.31 7.22
C VAL A 190 14.51 -13.72 5.94
N LEU A 191 15.24 -13.87 4.83
CA LEU A 191 14.66 -14.25 3.53
C LEU A 191 13.98 -15.62 3.61
N LYS A 192 14.63 -16.61 4.22
CA LYS A 192 14.06 -17.95 4.42
C LYS A 192 12.79 -17.90 5.26
N SER A 193 12.76 -17.06 6.29
CA SER A 193 11.58 -16.88 7.14
C SER A 193 10.44 -16.22 6.38
N LEU A 194 10.72 -15.18 5.59
CA LEU A 194 9.74 -14.53 4.71
C LEU A 194 9.21 -15.51 3.66
N GLU A 195 10.09 -16.29 3.04
CA GLU A 195 9.74 -17.28 2.03
C GLU A 195 8.75 -18.31 2.61
N ALA A 196 9.09 -18.91 3.74
CA ALA A 196 8.29 -19.98 4.35
C ALA A 196 6.96 -19.48 4.93
N ASN A 197 6.94 -18.29 5.53
CA ASN A 197 5.78 -17.80 6.28
C ASN A 197 4.86 -16.88 5.47
N ILE A 198 5.37 -16.23 4.42
CA ILE A 198 4.64 -15.24 3.63
C ILE A 198 4.54 -15.69 2.17
N VAL A 199 5.66 -15.91 1.49
CA VAL A 199 5.65 -16.15 0.03
C VAL A 199 4.96 -17.47 -0.32
N VAL A 200 5.37 -18.58 0.29
CA VAL A 200 4.82 -19.91 -0.02
C VAL A 200 3.29 -19.98 0.21
N PRO A 201 2.75 -19.51 1.35
CA PRO A 201 1.29 -19.47 1.54
C PRO A 201 0.52 -18.55 0.56
N LEU A 202 1.16 -17.52 0.00
CA LEU A 202 0.53 -16.58 -0.93
C LEU A 202 0.63 -17.00 -2.42
N GLU A 203 1.65 -17.79 -2.78
CA GLU A 203 1.90 -18.23 -4.16
C GLU A 203 1.37 -19.65 -4.44
N ASN A 204 1.42 -20.57 -3.47
CA ASN A 204 1.04 -21.97 -3.66
C ASN A 204 -0.28 -22.31 -2.96
N ASP A 205 -1.40 -21.93 -3.59
CA ASP A 205 -2.76 -22.18 -3.07
C ASP A 205 -3.02 -23.67 -2.79
N GLU A 206 -2.52 -24.58 -3.62
CA GLU A 206 -2.75 -26.03 -3.48
C GLU A 206 -2.10 -26.56 -2.20
N LEU A 207 -0.80 -26.27 -2.01
CA LEU A 207 -0.06 -26.65 -0.82
C LEU A 207 -0.60 -25.94 0.42
N ALA A 208 -1.00 -24.67 0.27
CA ALA A 208 -1.59 -23.91 1.36
C ALA A 208 -2.94 -24.51 1.82
N ASN A 209 -3.77 -24.99 0.90
CA ASN A 209 -5.03 -25.65 1.24
C ASN A 209 -4.81 -27.06 1.81
N GLU A 210 -3.89 -27.83 1.23
CA GLU A 210 -3.55 -29.19 1.68
C GLU A 210 -3.04 -29.19 3.13
N LEU A 211 -2.12 -28.27 3.43
CA LEU A 211 -1.46 -28.18 4.73
C LEU A 211 -2.12 -27.14 5.66
N ASN A 212 -3.22 -26.52 5.23
CA ASN A 212 -3.92 -25.43 5.92
C ASN A 212 -2.95 -24.29 6.36
N LEU A 213 -2.04 -23.92 5.47
CA LEU A 213 -1.09 -22.83 5.69
C LEU A 213 -1.79 -21.50 5.47
N LYS A 214 -1.59 -20.59 6.42
CA LYS A 214 -2.00 -19.19 6.29
C LYS A 214 -0.78 -18.29 6.34
N PRO A 215 -0.70 -17.26 5.48
CA PRO A 215 0.35 -16.27 5.60
C PRO A 215 0.25 -15.60 6.97
N LYS A 216 1.39 -15.23 7.54
CA LYS A 216 1.40 -14.45 8.80
C LYS A 216 0.74 -13.10 8.56
N ARG A 217 -0.14 -12.70 9.49
CA ARG A 217 -0.94 -11.46 9.34
C ARG A 217 -0.10 -10.21 9.51
N GLY A 218 0.84 -10.23 10.44
CA GLY A 218 1.72 -9.11 10.72
C GLY A 218 3.19 -9.55 10.77
N VAL A 219 4.03 -8.85 10.01
CA VAL A 219 5.49 -9.02 10.00
C VAL A 219 6.13 -7.70 10.35
N LEU A 220 7.11 -7.72 11.25
CA LEU A 220 7.92 -6.56 11.58
C LEU A 220 9.38 -6.83 11.24
N LEU A 221 9.95 -6.01 10.36
CA LEU A 221 11.37 -5.96 10.04
C LEU A 221 12.01 -4.86 10.91
N VAL A 222 12.80 -5.26 11.91
CA VAL A 222 13.45 -4.33 12.85
C VAL A 222 14.95 -4.33 12.63
N GLY A 223 15.59 -3.17 12.63
CA GLY A 223 17.04 -3.12 12.72
C GLY A 223 17.61 -1.74 12.38
N PRO A 224 18.93 -1.54 12.53
CA PRO A 224 19.57 -0.25 12.28
C PRO A 224 19.33 0.29 10.86
N PRO A 225 19.43 1.61 10.63
CA PRO A 225 19.42 2.17 9.28
C PRO A 225 20.52 1.52 8.42
N GLY A 226 20.25 1.33 7.12
CA GLY A 226 21.24 0.78 6.18
C GLY A 226 21.43 -0.74 6.18
N THR A 227 20.71 -1.50 7.01
CA THR A 227 20.75 -2.99 7.01
C THR A 227 19.89 -3.64 5.91
N GLY A 228 19.18 -2.85 5.09
CA GLY A 228 18.47 -3.36 3.92
C GLY A 228 16.98 -3.69 4.12
N LYS A 229 16.33 -3.20 5.19
CA LYS A 229 14.88 -3.35 5.44
C LYS A 229 14.03 -2.99 4.21
N THR A 230 14.18 -1.77 3.70
CA THR A 230 13.54 -1.28 2.48
C THR A 230 13.88 -2.13 1.26
N THR A 231 15.14 -2.57 1.13
CA THR A 231 15.59 -3.40 0.00
C THR A 231 14.94 -4.78 0.01
N VAL A 232 14.80 -5.41 1.18
CA VAL A 232 14.06 -6.68 1.35
C VAL A 232 12.60 -6.50 0.96
N GLY A 233 11.96 -5.41 1.39
CA GLY A 233 10.58 -5.07 1.01
C GLY A 233 10.42 -4.92 -0.51
N ARG A 234 11.34 -4.20 -1.16
CA ARG A 234 11.35 -4.01 -2.62
C ARG A 234 11.58 -5.31 -3.39
N ALA A 235 12.51 -6.15 -2.94
CA ALA A 235 12.74 -7.46 -3.54
C ALA A 235 11.49 -8.36 -3.41
N LEU A 236 10.82 -8.30 -2.26
CA LEU A 236 9.55 -8.99 -2.06
C LEU A 236 8.43 -8.45 -2.97
N ALA A 237 8.38 -7.13 -3.20
CA ALA A 237 7.44 -6.51 -4.14
C ALA A 237 7.63 -7.04 -5.56
N HIS A 238 8.88 -7.14 -6.01
CA HIS A 238 9.23 -7.68 -7.32
C HIS A 238 8.91 -9.17 -7.45
N ARG A 239 9.04 -9.93 -6.35
CA ARG A 239 8.67 -11.35 -6.32
C ARG A 239 7.16 -11.57 -6.36
N LEU A 240 6.40 -10.87 -5.51
CA LEU A 240 4.97 -11.10 -5.34
C LEU A 240 4.08 -10.44 -6.41
N ARG A 241 4.66 -9.61 -7.30
CA ARG A 241 4.09 -9.05 -8.55
C ARG A 241 2.58 -8.81 -8.55
N GLY A 242 2.17 -7.55 -8.37
CA GLY A 242 0.76 -7.17 -8.44
C GLY A 242 -0.08 -7.60 -7.22
N LYS A 243 0.54 -8.25 -6.22
CA LYS A 243 -0.02 -8.55 -4.89
C LYS A 243 0.64 -7.74 -3.78
N PHE A 244 1.47 -6.75 -4.12
CA PHE A 244 2.22 -5.94 -3.16
C PHE A 244 1.74 -4.50 -3.19
N PHE A 245 1.50 -3.92 -2.02
CA PHE A 245 1.01 -2.56 -1.84
C PHE A 245 1.97 -1.80 -0.94
N LEU A 246 2.45 -0.65 -1.39
CA LEU A 246 3.42 0.16 -0.62
C LEU A 246 2.70 1.33 0.04
N VAL A 247 2.98 1.55 1.32
CA VAL A 247 2.67 2.77 2.06
C VAL A 247 4.01 3.34 2.52
N ASP A 248 4.40 4.47 1.96
CA ASP A 248 5.61 5.17 2.37
C ASP A 248 5.32 6.03 3.61
N GLY A 249 6.02 5.75 4.72
CA GLY A 249 5.88 6.48 5.97
C GLY A 249 6.43 7.91 5.96
N THR A 250 7.15 8.31 4.91
CA THR A 250 7.67 9.67 4.74
C THR A 250 6.64 10.66 4.16
N PHE A 251 5.49 10.18 3.70
CA PHE A 251 4.38 11.04 3.30
C PHE A 251 3.81 11.76 4.53
N ILE A 252 3.43 13.04 4.42
CA ILE A 252 3.01 13.88 5.56
C ILE A 252 1.89 13.19 6.36
N SER A 253 2.29 12.59 7.48
CA SER A 253 1.39 11.91 8.41
C SER A 253 0.45 12.94 9.07
N GLY A 254 -0.73 12.49 9.49
CA GLY A 254 -1.72 13.35 10.15
C GLY A 254 -2.64 14.17 9.24
N THR A 255 -2.46 14.12 7.92
CA THR A 255 -3.37 14.77 6.95
C THR A 255 -4.54 13.87 6.57
N ARG A 256 -5.72 14.45 6.27
CA ARG A 256 -6.91 13.70 5.85
C ARG A 256 -6.62 12.88 4.58
N GLU A 257 -5.82 13.44 3.70
CA GLU A 257 -5.36 12.86 2.45
C GLU A 257 -4.56 11.58 2.70
N PHE A 258 -3.66 11.59 3.69
CA PHE A 258 -2.91 10.41 4.11
C PHE A 258 -3.84 9.31 4.64
N TYR A 259 -4.80 9.64 5.52
CA TYR A 259 -5.78 8.66 6.01
C TYR A 259 -6.62 8.03 4.89
N ASN A 260 -7.07 8.84 3.93
CA ASN A 260 -7.82 8.35 2.77
C ASN A 260 -6.95 7.44 1.89
N MET A 261 -5.69 7.81 1.66
CA MET A 261 -4.74 7.01 0.88
C MET A 261 -4.48 5.66 1.55
N VAL A 262 -4.18 5.63 2.85
CA VAL A 262 -3.99 4.37 3.60
C VAL A 262 -5.26 3.51 3.52
N HIS A 263 -6.44 4.10 3.71
CA HIS A 263 -7.70 3.36 3.59
C HIS A 263 -7.90 2.75 2.20
N GLN A 264 -7.64 3.53 1.13
CA GLN A 264 -7.73 3.04 -0.24
C GLN A 264 -6.74 1.91 -0.52
N VAL A 265 -5.50 2.03 -0.05
CA VAL A 265 -4.46 1.00 -0.21
C VAL A 265 -4.87 -0.29 0.49
N PHE A 266 -5.36 -0.21 1.73
CA PHE A 266 -5.81 -1.39 2.44
C PHE A 266 -7.04 -2.05 1.80
N GLN A 267 -8.00 -1.27 1.28
CA GLN A 267 -9.13 -1.84 0.55
C GLN A 267 -8.68 -2.51 -0.74
N ALA A 268 -7.79 -1.85 -1.51
CA ALA A 268 -7.22 -2.45 -2.71
C ALA A 268 -6.49 -3.75 -2.38
N ALA A 269 -5.73 -3.82 -1.28
CA ALA A 269 -5.08 -5.04 -0.83
C ALA A 269 -6.09 -6.14 -0.46
N LYS A 270 -7.13 -5.82 0.30
CA LYS A 270 -8.21 -6.77 0.61
C LYS A 270 -8.92 -7.27 -0.65
N ASP A 271 -9.13 -6.40 -1.61
CA ASP A 271 -9.76 -6.71 -2.89
C ASP A 271 -8.89 -7.59 -3.79
N ASN A 272 -7.56 -7.50 -3.65
CA ASN A 272 -6.57 -8.26 -4.39
C ASN A 272 -5.95 -9.42 -3.56
N ALA A 273 -6.58 -9.83 -2.46
CA ALA A 273 -6.08 -10.91 -1.62
C ALA A 273 -5.97 -12.24 -2.43
N PRO A 274 -4.83 -12.95 -2.38
CA PRO A 274 -3.77 -12.88 -1.37
C PRO A 274 -2.75 -11.76 -1.66
N SER A 275 -2.43 -10.93 -0.67
CA SER A 275 -1.59 -9.73 -0.86
C SER A 275 -0.73 -9.35 0.34
N VAL A 276 0.30 -8.54 0.11
CA VAL A 276 1.15 -7.92 1.13
C VAL A 276 0.98 -6.41 1.08
N ILE A 277 0.71 -5.80 2.23
CA ILE A 277 0.80 -4.36 2.46
C ILE A 277 2.13 -4.11 3.16
N PHE A 278 3.01 -3.33 2.57
CA PHE A 278 4.30 -2.96 3.13
C PHE A 278 4.29 -1.50 3.56
N ILE A 279 4.48 -1.27 4.85
CA ILE A 279 4.55 0.06 5.46
C ILE A 279 6.02 0.32 5.79
N ASP A 280 6.68 1.15 4.98
CA ASP A 280 8.08 1.50 5.20
C ASP A 280 8.22 2.66 6.21
N ASP A 281 9.31 2.67 6.96
CA ASP A 281 9.63 3.63 8.03
C ASP A 281 8.46 3.89 8.98
N SER A 282 7.83 2.79 9.44
CA SER A 282 6.62 2.87 10.26
C SER A 282 6.84 3.56 11.61
N ASP A 283 8.05 3.54 12.14
CA ASP A 283 8.45 4.28 13.34
C ASP A 283 8.45 5.79 13.14
N VAL A 284 8.80 6.30 11.96
CA VAL A 284 8.73 7.73 11.63
C VAL A 284 7.28 8.24 11.70
N ILE A 285 6.33 7.41 11.27
CA ILE A 285 4.90 7.74 11.34
C ILE A 285 4.45 7.96 12.79
N PHE A 286 5.00 7.22 13.75
CA PHE A 286 4.55 7.23 15.14
C PHE A 286 5.47 7.97 16.11
N GLU A 287 6.63 8.46 15.66
CA GLU A 287 7.66 9.11 16.49
C GLU A 287 7.10 10.24 17.37
N SER A 288 6.15 11.04 16.85
CA SER A 288 5.55 12.16 17.59
C SER A 288 4.61 11.73 18.72
N GLY A 289 4.13 10.48 18.68
CA GLY A 289 3.07 9.96 19.55
C GLY A 289 1.70 10.65 19.36
N GLN A 290 1.56 11.59 18.44
CA GLN A 290 0.33 12.37 18.22
C GLN A 290 -0.63 11.70 17.23
N GLU A 291 -0.17 10.71 16.45
CA GLU A 291 -0.96 9.97 15.46
C GLU A 291 -1.88 8.91 16.11
N HIS A 292 -2.64 9.33 17.11
CA HIS A 292 -3.56 8.47 17.85
C HIS A 292 -4.68 7.89 16.99
N GLY A 293 -5.12 8.63 15.98
CA GLY A 293 -6.13 8.18 15.01
C GLY A 293 -5.61 7.06 14.12
N LEU A 294 -4.40 7.22 13.60
CA LEU A 294 -3.79 6.27 12.67
C LEU A 294 -3.44 4.94 13.33
N TYR A 295 -2.87 4.95 14.55
CA TYR A 295 -2.60 3.68 15.21
C TYR A 295 -3.92 2.92 15.43
N ARG A 296 -4.98 3.56 15.91
CA ARG A 296 -6.28 2.90 16.14
C ARG A 296 -6.85 2.34 14.86
N TYR A 297 -6.76 3.12 13.78
CA TYR A 297 -7.20 2.69 12.47
C TYR A 297 -6.43 1.44 12.00
N LEU A 298 -5.10 1.45 12.06
CA LEU A 298 -4.28 0.28 11.71
C LEU A 298 -4.59 -0.94 12.58
N LEU A 299 -4.84 -0.75 13.89
CA LEU A 299 -5.29 -1.84 14.76
C LEU A 299 -6.64 -2.41 14.30
N THR A 300 -7.64 -1.56 14.05
CA THR A 300 -8.94 -1.99 13.54
C THR A 300 -8.79 -2.71 12.20
N MET A 301 -7.88 -2.26 11.34
CA MET A 301 -7.63 -2.90 10.06
C MET A 301 -6.99 -4.27 10.21
N LEU A 302 -5.97 -4.41 11.08
CA LEU A 302 -5.30 -5.67 11.41
C LEU A 302 -6.26 -6.67 12.08
N ASP A 303 -7.07 -6.22 13.03
CA ASP A 303 -8.10 -7.04 13.68
C ASP A 303 -9.17 -7.47 12.66
N GLY A 304 -9.53 -6.59 11.71
CA GLY A 304 -10.45 -6.92 10.62
C GLY A 304 -9.94 -8.00 9.66
N LEU A 305 -8.62 -8.26 9.63
CA LEU A 305 -8.02 -9.36 8.86
C LEU A 305 -8.28 -10.74 9.51
N GLU A 306 -8.86 -10.81 10.71
CA GLU A 306 -9.27 -12.08 11.35
C GLU A 306 -10.46 -12.76 10.66
N SER A 307 -11.21 -12.02 9.86
CA SER A 307 -12.35 -12.56 9.12
C SER A 307 -11.90 -13.50 7.98
N GLU A 308 -12.63 -14.59 7.74
CA GLU A 308 -12.31 -15.60 6.70
C GLU A 308 -12.14 -14.99 5.29
N SER A 309 -12.81 -13.88 5.00
CA SER A 309 -12.72 -13.17 3.71
C SER A 309 -11.46 -12.30 3.55
N ALA A 310 -10.77 -11.98 4.64
CA ALA A 310 -9.58 -11.13 4.66
C ALA A 310 -8.30 -11.86 5.09
N GLY A 311 -8.40 -13.14 5.49
CA GLY A 311 -7.33 -13.95 6.08
C GLY A 311 -6.14 -14.31 5.17
N ARG A 312 -6.01 -13.66 4.00
CA ARG A 312 -4.83 -13.80 3.11
C ARG A 312 -4.12 -12.47 2.82
N VAL A 313 -4.38 -11.44 3.63
CA VAL A 313 -3.60 -10.19 3.59
C VAL A 313 -2.55 -10.22 4.70
N CYS A 314 -1.30 -9.98 4.34
CA CYS A 314 -0.19 -9.77 5.27
C CYS A 314 0.15 -8.29 5.34
N VAL A 315 0.28 -7.73 6.54
CA VAL A 315 0.83 -6.39 6.77
C VAL A 315 2.28 -6.54 7.23
N MET A 316 3.21 -6.00 6.46
CA MET A 316 4.63 -5.95 6.78
C MET A 316 5.01 -4.52 7.11
N MET A 317 5.75 -4.32 8.18
CA MET A 317 6.18 -3.01 8.66
C MET A 317 7.70 -3.01 8.84
N THR A 318 8.36 -1.88 8.57
CA THR A 318 9.77 -1.68 8.90
C THR A 318 9.89 -0.67 10.04
N ALA A 319 10.87 -0.88 10.93
CA ALA A 319 11.19 0.07 11.99
C ALA A 319 12.70 0.06 12.29
N MET A 320 13.26 1.23 12.60
CA MET A 320 14.61 1.36 13.13
C MET A 320 14.62 1.10 14.63
N ASP A 321 13.68 1.72 15.36
CA ASP A 321 13.50 1.54 16.79
C ASP A 321 12.05 1.15 17.13
N VAL A 322 11.91 0.00 17.79
CA VAL A 322 10.62 -0.52 18.26
C VAL A 322 10.02 0.39 19.34
N GLY A 323 10.84 1.14 20.08
CA GLY A 323 10.39 2.10 21.10
C GLY A 323 9.51 3.22 20.55
N ASN A 324 9.65 3.54 19.26
CA ASN A 324 8.82 4.53 18.58
C ASN A 324 7.47 3.95 18.11
N LEU A 325 7.30 2.63 18.12
CA LEU A 325 6.05 1.99 17.72
C LEU A 325 5.03 1.94 18.87
N PRO A 326 3.74 2.17 18.59
CA PRO A 326 2.68 1.97 19.56
C PRO A 326 2.71 0.55 20.16
N PRO A 327 2.76 0.39 21.49
CA PRO A 327 2.81 -0.92 22.13
C PRO A 327 1.63 -1.83 21.75
N ALA A 328 0.48 -1.24 21.39
CA ALA A 328 -0.70 -1.98 20.96
C ALA A 328 -0.54 -2.68 19.60
N LEU A 329 0.35 -2.20 18.72
CA LEU A 329 0.69 -2.89 17.46
C LEU A 329 1.62 -4.08 17.72
N VAL A 330 2.52 -3.91 18.69
CA VAL A 330 3.57 -4.87 19.08
C VAL A 330 3.04 -6.03 19.94
N ARG A 331 1.94 -5.84 20.67
CA ARG A 331 1.35 -6.88 21.53
C ARG A 331 0.83 -8.09 20.74
N SER A 332 0.89 -9.27 21.37
CA SER A 332 0.64 -10.57 20.77
C SER A 332 -0.77 -10.67 20.15
N GLY A 333 -0.82 -11.16 18.91
CA GLY A 333 -2.04 -11.39 18.13
C GLY A 333 -2.13 -10.62 16.82
N ARG A 334 -1.30 -9.58 16.61
CA ARG A 334 -1.29 -8.74 15.41
C ARG A 334 -0.01 -8.89 14.59
N ILE A 335 1.13 -8.56 15.19
CA ILE A 335 2.44 -8.88 14.64
C ILE A 335 2.81 -10.29 15.11
N GLU A 336 2.86 -11.22 14.17
CA GLU A 336 3.08 -12.64 14.42
C GLU A 336 4.54 -13.06 14.16
N LEU A 337 5.24 -12.31 13.30
CA LEU A 337 6.61 -12.60 12.90
C LEU A 337 7.49 -11.38 13.12
N TRP A 338 8.54 -11.56 13.91
CA TRP A 338 9.57 -10.57 14.20
C TRP A 338 10.86 -10.99 13.52
N LEU A 339 11.38 -10.16 12.63
CA LEU A 339 12.61 -10.42 11.92
C LEU A 339 13.59 -9.29 12.19
N GLU A 340 14.71 -9.66 12.81
CA GLU A 340 15.78 -8.73 13.14
C GLU A 340 16.79 -8.66 11.99
N MET A 341 16.98 -7.47 11.45
CA MET A 341 17.96 -7.14 10.42
C MET A 341 19.27 -6.72 11.09
N ARG A 342 20.14 -7.71 11.27
CA ARG A 342 21.42 -7.57 11.98
C ARG A 342 22.48 -6.94 11.08
N LEU A 343 23.58 -6.48 11.70
CA LEU A 343 24.77 -6.09 10.95
C LEU A 343 25.38 -7.31 10.24
N PRO A 344 25.87 -7.16 9.00
CA PRO A 344 26.50 -8.25 8.28
C PRO A 344 27.79 -8.70 8.97
N ASP A 345 27.92 -10.01 9.15
CA ASP A 345 29.16 -10.63 9.61
C ASP A 345 30.26 -10.58 8.52
N GLU A 346 31.47 -11.00 8.87
CA GLU A 346 32.62 -10.96 7.95
C GLU A 346 32.34 -11.68 6.61
N SER A 347 31.66 -12.83 6.66
CA SER A 347 31.30 -13.61 5.49
C SER A 347 30.29 -12.87 4.61
N ALA A 348 29.26 -12.29 5.21
CA ALA A 348 28.24 -11.49 4.53
C ALA A 348 28.86 -10.23 3.90
N ARG A 349 29.73 -9.52 4.62
CA ARG A 349 30.44 -8.35 4.08
C ARG A 349 31.30 -8.72 2.88
N SER A 350 32.02 -9.84 2.96
CA SER A 350 32.82 -10.37 1.85
C SER A 350 31.96 -10.64 0.61
N ALA A 351 30.82 -11.33 0.78
CA ALA A 351 29.91 -11.62 -0.32
C ALA A 351 29.31 -10.36 -0.96
N ILE A 352 28.87 -9.38 -0.14
CA ILE A 352 28.35 -8.09 -0.62
C ILE A 352 29.43 -7.34 -1.42
N LEU A 353 30.64 -7.23 -0.87
CA LEU A 353 31.75 -6.55 -1.53
C LEU A 353 32.13 -7.24 -2.84
N GLN A 354 32.20 -8.57 -2.85
CA GLN A 354 32.52 -9.35 -4.04
C GLN A 354 31.54 -9.05 -5.19
N GLN A 355 30.24 -9.15 -4.92
CA GLN A 355 29.19 -8.90 -5.92
C GLN A 355 29.30 -7.48 -6.54
N HIS A 356 29.58 -6.47 -5.71
CA HIS A 356 29.71 -5.09 -6.19
C HIS A 356 31.04 -4.80 -6.89
N ILE A 357 32.14 -5.43 -6.48
CA ILE A 357 33.46 -5.25 -7.11
C ILE A 357 33.49 -5.95 -8.48
N GLU A 358 32.91 -7.15 -8.60
CA GLU A 358 32.83 -7.88 -9.87
C GLU A 358 32.10 -7.11 -10.96
N THR A 359 31.09 -6.31 -10.57
CA THR A 359 30.32 -5.45 -11.48
C THR A 359 30.91 -4.06 -11.68
N ALA A 360 32.03 -3.73 -11.01
CA ALA A 360 32.67 -2.42 -11.14
C ALA A 360 33.44 -2.28 -12.47
N PRO A 361 33.62 -1.05 -13.00
CA PRO A 361 34.46 -0.82 -14.18
C PRO A 361 35.93 -1.13 -13.92
N ALA A 362 36.62 -1.71 -14.89
CA ALA A 362 38.07 -1.84 -14.85
C ALA A 362 38.76 -0.45 -14.76
N PRO A 363 39.85 -0.29 -13.98
CA PRO A 363 40.60 -1.32 -13.24
C PRO A 363 40.07 -1.64 -11.82
N LEU A 364 38.95 -1.06 -11.40
CA LEU A 364 38.47 -1.14 -10.02
C LEU A 364 37.90 -2.51 -9.63
N ASN A 365 37.57 -3.35 -10.61
CA ASN A 365 37.10 -4.72 -10.39
C ASN A 365 38.19 -5.73 -9.97
N GLY A 366 39.46 -5.30 -9.90
CA GLY A 366 40.58 -6.14 -9.47
C GLY A 366 40.98 -5.97 -8.00
N ALA A 367 40.13 -5.36 -7.17
CA ALA A 367 40.45 -5.07 -5.78
C ALA A 367 40.49 -6.34 -4.90
N GLU A 368 41.39 -6.36 -3.91
CA GLU A 368 41.55 -7.47 -2.97
C GLU A 368 40.50 -7.37 -1.84
N ILE A 369 39.49 -8.24 -1.90
CA ILE A 369 38.31 -8.19 -1.02
C ILE A 369 38.69 -8.37 0.46
N SER A 370 39.64 -9.26 0.76
CA SER A 370 40.12 -9.56 2.12
C SER A 370 40.55 -8.30 2.89
N GLN A 371 41.30 -7.40 2.25
CA GLN A 371 41.77 -6.17 2.87
C GLN A 371 40.61 -5.19 3.14
N ILE A 372 39.65 -5.11 2.22
CA ILE A 372 38.48 -4.24 2.37
C ILE A 372 37.57 -4.76 3.49
N VAL A 373 37.39 -6.08 3.62
CA VAL A 373 36.61 -6.71 4.69
C VAL A 373 37.19 -6.41 6.07
N GLN A 374 38.52 -6.41 6.20
CA GLN A 374 39.20 -6.03 7.46
C GLN A 374 38.98 -4.56 7.83
N ALA A 375 38.92 -3.67 6.84
CA ALA A 375 38.71 -2.23 7.04
C ALA A 375 37.23 -1.83 7.26
N THR A 376 36.29 -2.77 7.13
CA THR A 376 34.84 -2.50 7.15
C THR A 376 34.11 -3.18 8.30
N ASP A 377 34.79 -3.41 9.43
CA ASP A 377 34.14 -4.01 10.59
C ASP A 377 33.03 -3.11 11.16
N GLY A 378 31.89 -3.72 11.50
CA GLY A 378 30.69 -2.99 11.96
C GLY A 378 29.95 -2.18 10.87
N PHE A 379 30.29 -2.34 9.59
CA PHE A 379 29.63 -1.63 8.50
C PHE A 379 28.28 -2.27 8.13
N THR A 380 27.30 -1.43 7.81
CA THR A 380 26.02 -1.87 7.24
C THR A 380 26.18 -2.14 5.73
N GLY A 381 25.18 -2.78 5.10
CA GLY A 381 25.19 -2.95 3.64
C GLY A 381 25.23 -1.60 2.90
N ALA A 382 24.56 -0.58 3.43
CA ALA A 382 24.64 0.78 2.90
C ALA A 382 26.05 1.39 3.04
N ASP A 383 26.73 1.17 4.17
CA ASP A 383 28.09 1.64 4.40
C ASP A 383 29.08 0.98 3.42
N LEU A 384 28.96 -0.34 3.19
CA LEU A 384 29.78 -1.06 2.20
C LEU A 384 29.60 -0.50 0.79
N LYS A 385 28.34 -0.27 0.38
CA LYS A 385 28.05 0.35 -0.91
C LYS A 385 28.66 1.76 -0.98
N ARG A 386 28.57 2.53 0.10
CA ARG A 386 29.15 3.88 0.18
C ARG A 386 30.67 3.85 0.05
N THR A 387 31.36 2.93 0.72
CA THR A 387 32.81 2.69 0.59
C THR A 387 33.22 2.48 -0.86
N LEU A 388 32.46 1.68 -1.61
CA LEU A 388 32.76 1.41 -3.02
C LEU A 388 32.50 2.63 -3.92
N GLU A 389 31.45 3.40 -3.68
CA GLU A 389 31.20 4.64 -4.42
C GLU A 389 32.26 5.72 -4.12
N ASP A 390 32.64 5.88 -2.86
CA ASP A 390 33.66 6.85 -2.45
C ASP A 390 35.05 6.44 -2.97
N GLY A 391 35.37 5.15 -3.01
CA GLY A 391 36.60 4.65 -3.64
C GLY A 391 36.66 4.94 -5.15
N LYS A 392 35.54 4.77 -5.87
CA LYS A 392 35.44 5.17 -7.30
C LYS A 392 35.64 6.68 -7.47
N ALA A 393 35.08 7.49 -6.57
CA ALA A 393 35.22 8.93 -6.61
C ALA A 393 36.67 9.38 -6.36
N LEU A 394 37.38 8.76 -5.40
CA LEU A 394 38.80 9.01 -5.15
C LEU A 394 39.67 8.64 -6.36
N TYR A 395 39.43 7.48 -6.97
CA TYR A 395 40.10 7.07 -8.20
C TYR A 395 39.88 8.08 -9.34
N ALA A 396 38.63 8.53 -9.52
CA ALA A 396 38.30 9.51 -10.56
C ALA A 396 38.97 10.87 -10.31
N PHE A 397 39.01 11.31 -9.05
CA PHE A 397 39.69 12.54 -8.64
C PHE A 397 41.19 12.50 -8.98
N ASP A 398 41.87 11.43 -8.58
CA ASP A 398 43.30 11.25 -8.84
C ASP A 398 43.62 11.18 -10.34
N ARG A 399 42.76 10.50 -11.11
CA ARG A 399 42.87 10.43 -12.57
C ARG A 399 42.75 11.80 -13.24
N VAL A 400 41.88 12.66 -12.75
CA VAL A 400 41.73 14.04 -13.27
C VAL A 400 42.88 14.93 -12.81
N ALA A 401 43.36 14.74 -11.58
CA ALA A 401 44.50 15.49 -11.03
C ALA A 401 45.85 15.11 -11.67
N GLY A 402 45.92 14.01 -12.41
CA GLY A 402 47.13 13.54 -13.07
C GLY A 402 48.18 13.00 -12.10
N VAL A 403 47.77 12.57 -10.91
CA VAL A 403 48.64 11.91 -9.94
C VAL A 403 48.80 10.42 -10.28
N GLU A 404 49.81 9.78 -9.68
CA GLU A 404 50.04 8.35 -9.85
C GLU A 404 48.84 7.54 -9.33
N ILE A 405 48.27 6.70 -10.21
CA ILE A 405 47.09 5.89 -9.89
C ILE A 405 47.49 4.72 -9.00
N LYS A 406 46.85 4.64 -7.83
CA LYS A 406 47.04 3.56 -6.87
C LYS A 406 46.29 2.28 -7.27
N PRO A 407 46.63 1.12 -6.70
CA PRO A 407 45.81 -0.08 -6.79
C PRO A 407 44.37 0.16 -6.31
N ALA A 408 43.40 -0.51 -6.93
CA ALA A 408 41.98 -0.38 -6.60
C ALA A 408 41.68 -0.62 -5.11
N THR A 409 42.36 -1.61 -4.50
CA THR A 409 42.24 -1.94 -3.07
C THR A 409 42.52 -0.73 -2.18
N GLU A 410 43.54 0.07 -2.50
CA GLU A 410 43.93 1.23 -1.68
C GLU A 410 42.87 2.32 -1.69
N TYR A 411 42.22 2.54 -2.84
CA TYR A 411 41.11 3.49 -2.93
C TYR A 411 39.91 3.07 -2.08
N TYR A 412 39.58 1.78 -2.08
CA TYR A 412 38.48 1.26 -1.27
C TYR A 412 38.79 1.23 0.23
N VAL A 413 40.03 0.89 0.62
CA VAL A 413 40.44 0.93 2.03
C VAL A 413 40.44 2.37 2.56
N ALA A 414 40.98 3.33 1.81
CA ALA A 414 40.95 4.75 2.20
C ALA A 414 39.51 5.30 2.31
N ALA A 415 38.63 4.86 1.42
CA ALA A 415 37.21 5.19 1.51
C ALA A 415 36.56 4.56 2.76
N ALA A 416 36.88 3.30 3.09
CA ALA A 416 36.38 2.62 4.28
C ALA A 416 36.78 3.37 5.56
N GLU A 417 38.05 3.77 5.68
CA GLU A 417 38.54 4.58 6.81
C GLU A 417 37.77 5.90 6.96
N THR A 418 37.49 6.58 5.84
CA THR A 418 36.75 7.84 5.82
C THR A 418 35.29 7.63 6.25
N VAL A 419 34.64 6.58 5.73
CA VAL A 419 33.26 6.21 6.10
C VAL A 419 33.18 5.86 7.59
N GLY A 420 34.13 5.06 8.09
CA GLY A 420 34.21 4.69 9.51
C GLY A 420 34.38 5.91 10.41
N ALA A 421 35.35 6.78 10.09
CA ALA A 421 35.58 8.00 10.86
C ALA A 421 34.38 8.97 10.85
N ASN A 422 33.61 9.00 9.76
CA ASN A 422 32.38 9.79 9.73
C ASN A 422 31.28 9.16 10.58
N LYS A 423 31.14 7.83 10.56
CA LYS A 423 30.18 7.09 11.38
C LYS A 423 30.43 7.32 12.87
N ASP A 424 31.69 7.28 13.31
CA ASP A 424 32.07 7.57 14.69
C ASP A 424 31.65 8.99 15.10
N LYS A 425 31.90 9.99 14.26
CA LYS A 425 31.45 11.38 14.49
C LYS A 425 29.92 11.49 14.57
N TYR A 426 29.19 10.76 13.72
CA TYR A 426 27.72 10.74 13.77
C TYR A 426 27.22 10.11 15.08
N MET A 427 27.79 8.98 15.50
CA MET A 427 27.43 8.34 16.77
C MET A 427 27.72 9.25 17.97
N GLU A 428 28.85 9.95 17.98
CA GLU A 428 29.17 10.94 19.02
C GLU A 428 28.17 12.11 19.04
N ALA A 429 27.79 12.61 17.86
CA ALA A 429 26.82 13.69 17.73
C ALA A 429 25.42 13.26 18.18
N GLU A 430 24.99 12.06 17.81
CA GLU A 430 23.70 11.49 18.21
C GLU A 430 23.66 11.20 19.71
N ALA A 431 24.71 10.62 20.29
CA ALA A 431 24.84 10.41 21.72
C ALA A 431 24.76 11.74 22.49
N ARG A 432 25.42 12.79 21.98
CA ARG A 432 25.34 14.15 22.55
C ARG A 432 23.93 14.73 22.45
N ALA A 433 23.25 14.54 21.32
CA ALA A 433 21.88 15.01 21.12
C ALA A 433 20.87 14.29 22.04
N ASN A 434 21.01 12.97 22.19
CA ASN A 434 20.18 12.18 23.10
C ASN A 434 20.43 12.54 24.56
N ALA A 435 21.67 12.82 24.95
CA ALA A 435 21.99 13.31 26.29
C ALA A 435 21.43 14.73 26.56
N SER A 436 21.24 15.55 25.53
CA SER A 436 20.65 16.89 25.65
C SER A 436 19.14 16.94 25.40
N ARG A 437 18.49 15.82 25.03
CA ARG A 437 17.02 15.74 24.94
C ARG A 437 16.45 15.90 26.35
N PRO A 438 15.58 16.89 26.61
CA PRO A 438 14.93 17.01 27.91
C PRO A 438 14.14 15.73 28.17
N THR A 439 14.45 15.04 29.26
CA THR A 439 13.65 13.91 29.73
C THR A 439 12.25 14.45 30.01
N ARG A 440 11.23 13.94 29.28
CA ARG A 440 9.84 14.28 29.61
C ARG A 440 9.60 13.88 31.06
N PRO A 441 9.12 14.79 31.92
CA PRO A 441 8.89 14.44 33.31
C PRO A 441 7.84 13.33 33.41
N VAL A 442 7.99 12.47 34.42
CA VAL A 442 7.21 11.23 34.60
C VAL A 442 5.69 11.45 34.64
N TRP A 443 5.24 12.66 35.01
CA TRP A 443 3.83 13.07 35.01
C TRP A 443 3.26 13.44 33.63
N PHE A 444 4.06 13.38 32.57
CA PHE A 444 3.60 13.42 31.17
C PHE A 444 3.46 11.99 30.61
N ASN A 445 2.89 11.08 31.42
CA ASN A 445 2.46 9.76 30.97
C ASN A 445 0.91 9.77 30.88
N PRO A 446 0.31 9.76 29.68
CA PRO A 446 -1.15 9.72 29.53
C PRO A 446 -1.80 8.42 30.02
N TYR A 447 -1.00 7.49 30.58
CA TYR A 447 -1.42 6.20 31.14
C TYR A 447 -1.14 6.04 32.64
N SER A 448 -0.78 7.08 33.40
CA SER A 448 -0.88 6.96 34.86
C SER A 448 -2.36 6.94 35.23
N HIS A 449 -2.88 5.73 35.44
CA HIS A 449 -4.20 5.49 36.01
C HIS A 449 -4.43 6.43 37.20
N TYR A 450 -5.61 7.06 37.22
CA TYR A 450 -6.14 7.68 38.42
C TYR A 450 -6.15 6.64 39.53
N ASP A 451 -5.18 6.73 40.42
CA ASP A 451 -5.27 6.13 41.74
C ASP A 451 -6.23 7.05 42.52
N PHE A 452 -7.52 6.73 42.48
CA PHE A 452 -8.46 7.27 43.45
C PHE A 452 -8.06 6.67 44.79
N GLY A 453 -7.14 7.33 45.47
CA GLY A 453 -6.85 7.05 46.87
C GLY A 453 -8.15 7.13 47.65
N ASP A 454 -8.48 6.03 48.31
CA ASP A 454 -9.56 5.90 49.27
C ASP A 454 -9.54 7.10 50.24
N ALA A 455 -10.53 7.96 50.07
CA ALA A 455 -10.95 8.88 51.11
C ALA A 455 -12.06 8.16 51.89
N GLU A 456 -11.68 7.43 52.93
CA GLU A 456 -12.56 7.12 54.06
C GLU A 456 -12.03 7.80 55.32
N GLU A 457 -12.98 8.25 56.14
CA GLU A 457 -12.88 8.95 57.44
C GLU A 457 -11.95 8.30 58.46
#